data_AF-J5GJR5-F1
#
_entry.id   AF-J5GJR5-F1
#
_cell.length_a   1.000
_cell.length_b   1.000
_cell.length_c   1.000
_cell.angle_alpha   90.00
_cell.angle_beta   90.00
_cell.angle_gamma   90.00
#
_symmetry.space_group_name_H-M   'P 1'
#
loop_
_entity.id
_entity.type
_entity.pdbx_description
1 polymer ?
#
loop_
_entity_poly.entity_id
_entity_poly.type
_entity_poly.pdbx_seq_one_letter_code
_entity_poly.pdbx_strand_id
1 'polypeptide(L)'
;MSDNIEIVMDIDSLEIFDVIDLDKNENMVDCIPEGNSEEKVSPYDDLDRVWLGNGYYYKPSSLLWEVIKDDVIHELKPRNKHGSYPYSRKARDGTWGQTSQLTQDQALWLTLEFNPELMGYV
;
A
#
# COMPACT_ATOMS: atom_id res chain seq x y z
N MET A 1 29.30 12.87 32.42
CA MET A 1 29.30 11.82 31.39
C MET A 1 28.12 12.16 30.51
N SER A 2 28.38 12.40 29.23
CA SER A 2 27.34 12.78 28.27
C SER A 2 27.07 11.54 27.43
N ASP A 3 25.89 10.96 27.59
CA ASP A 3 25.49 9.77 26.85
C ASP A 3 25.24 10.17 25.39
N ASN A 4 26.00 9.61 24.45
CA ASN A 4 25.87 9.91 23.03
C ASN A 4 24.85 8.96 22.40
N ILE A 5 23.59 9.40 22.38
CA ILE A 5 22.47 8.65 21.80
C ILE A 5 22.09 9.27 20.46
N GLU A 6 22.00 8.45 19.42
CA GLU A 6 21.50 8.81 18.10
C GLU A 6 20.08 8.27 17.92
N ILE A 7 19.16 9.13 17.47
CA ILE A 7 17.75 8.77 17.28
C ILE A 7 17.40 8.97 15.81
N VAL A 8 16.88 7.92 15.17
CA VAL A 8 16.41 7.96 13.78
C VAL A 8 14.89 8.11 13.80
N MET A 9 14.38 9.22 13.28
CA MET A 9 12.94 9.53 13.31
C MET A 9 12.46 10.21 12.03
N ASP A 10 11.16 10.05 11.74
CA ASP A 10 10.48 10.79 10.68
C ASP A 10 10.19 12.23 11.13
N ILE A 11 10.54 13.21 10.31
CA ILE A 11 10.46 14.63 10.68
C ILE A 11 9.02 15.16 10.63
N ASP A 12 8.18 14.58 9.78
CA ASP A 12 6.82 15.06 9.55
C ASP A 12 5.80 14.43 10.51
N SER A 13 5.94 13.13 10.80
CA SER A 13 5.07 12.39 11.74
C SER A 13 5.61 12.29 13.16
N LEU A 14 6.89 12.63 13.37
CA LEU A 14 7.62 12.48 14.63
C LEU A 14 7.69 11.03 15.17
N GLU A 15 7.48 10.03 14.31
CA GLU A 15 7.62 8.62 14.66
C GLU A 15 9.10 8.21 14.75
N ILE A 16 9.49 7.56 15.86
CA ILE A 16 10.87 7.13 16.10
C ILE A 16 11.02 5.69 15.65
N PHE A 17 11.98 5.45 14.76
CA PHE A 17 12.26 4.13 14.22
C PHE A 17 13.32 3.38 15.02
N ASP A 18 14.35 4.10 15.48
CA ASP A 18 15.45 3.45 16.20
C ASP A 18 16.17 4.43 17.14
N VAL A 19 16.76 3.87 18.20
CA VAL A 19 17.53 4.60 19.22
C VAL A 19 18.82 3.84 19.49
N ILE A 20 19.94 4.40 19.06
CA ILE A 20 21.26 3.77 19.09
C ILE A 20 22.12 4.48 20.14
N ASP A 21 22.54 3.72 21.14
CA ASP A 21 23.46 4.16 22.19
C ASP A 21 24.90 3.87 21.76
N LEU A 22 25.64 4.92 21.37
CA LEU A 22 27.01 4.79 20.87
C LEU A 22 28.03 4.50 21.96
N ASP A 23 27.67 4.63 23.25
CA ASP A 23 28.60 4.37 24.35
C ASP A 23 28.68 2.87 24.73
N LYS A 24 27.81 2.03 24.14
CA LYS A 24 27.84 0.55 24.28
C LYS A 24 28.46 -0.13 23.07
N ASN A 25 29.75 0.06 22.85
CA ASN A 25 30.49 -0.75 21.90
C ASN A 25 31.19 -1.92 22.60
N GLU A 26 30.50 -3.05 22.74
CA GLU A 26 31.14 -4.33 23.04
C GLU A 26 30.61 -5.43 22.10
N ASN A 27 31.17 -5.44 20.89
CA ASN A 27 31.60 -6.63 20.14
C ASN A 27 30.71 -7.89 20.21
N MET A 28 29.88 -8.13 19.19
CA MET A 28 29.45 -9.51 18.87
C MET A 28 29.13 -9.68 17.39
N VAL A 29 30.03 -10.38 16.69
CA VAL A 29 29.81 -10.96 15.36
C VAL A 29 29.45 -12.44 15.54
N ASP A 30 28.29 -12.78 14.98
CA ASP A 30 27.80 -14.05 14.42
C ASP A 30 27.57 -15.27 15.33
N CYS A 31 26.31 -15.70 15.43
CA CYS A 31 25.80 -17.05 15.09
C CYS A 31 24.34 -17.20 15.56
N ILE A 32 23.46 -17.55 14.62
CA ILE A 32 22.02 -17.85 14.79
C ILE A 32 21.82 -18.99 15.82
N PRO A 33 20.78 -18.90 16.67
CA PRO A 33 19.82 -19.99 16.69
C PRO A 33 18.38 -19.48 16.48
N GLU A 34 17.64 -20.30 15.73
CA GLU A 34 16.21 -20.20 15.44
C GLU A 34 15.41 -19.62 16.62
N GLY A 35 14.79 -18.48 16.38
CA GLY A 35 13.99 -17.78 17.37
C GLY A 35 12.99 -16.88 16.69
N ASN A 36 12.06 -17.51 15.96
CA ASN A 36 10.75 -16.99 15.55
C ASN A 36 10.70 -15.45 15.50
N SER A 37 11.33 -14.84 14.49
CA SER A 37 10.87 -13.53 14.09
C SER A 37 9.42 -13.76 13.69
N GLU A 38 8.49 -13.33 14.54
CA GLU A 38 7.13 -13.01 14.13
C GLU A 38 7.25 -11.85 13.13
N GLU A 39 7.87 -12.13 11.98
CA GLU A 39 7.54 -11.51 10.72
C GLU A 39 6.03 -11.62 10.73
N LYS A 40 5.34 -10.49 10.90
CA LYS A 40 3.89 -10.47 10.82
C LYS A 40 3.59 -10.90 9.40
N VAL A 41 3.45 -12.21 9.20
CA VAL A 41 3.09 -12.81 7.92
C VAL A 41 1.73 -12.21 7.66
N SER A 42 1.74 -11.25 6.75
CA SER A 42 0.53 -10.60 6.31
C SER A 42 -0.44 -11.73 5.94
N PRO A 43 -1.69 -11.73 6.43
CA PRO A 43 -2.68 -12.72 5.98
C PRO A 43 -2.98 -12.59 4.49
N TYR A 44 -2.41 -11.56 3.85
CA TYR A 44 -2.42 -11.24 2.45
C TYR A 44 -1.20 -11.83 1.74
N ASP A 45 -1.45 -12.53 0.64
CA ASP A 45 -0.39 -12.89 -0.30
C ASP A 45 0.14 -11.67 -1.08
N ASP A 46 1.15 -11.88 -1.93
CA ASP A 46 1.73 -10.84 -2.81
C ASP A 46 0.72 -10.11 -3.72
N LEU A 47 -0.51 -10.59 -3.80
CA LEU A 47 -1.61 -10.03 -4.60
C LEU A 47 -2.74 -9.44 -3.74
N ASP A 48 -2.47 -9.22 -2.45
CA ASP A 48 -3.41 -8.76 -1.42
C ASP A 48 -4.62 -9.67 -1.24
N ARG A 49 -4.43 -10.99 -1.37
CA ARG A 49 -5.50 -11.98 -1.22
C ARG A 49 -5.35 -12.75 0.07
N VAL A 50 -6.48 -12.97 0.73
CA VAL A 50 -6.63 -13.82 1.91
C VAL A 50 -7.02 -15.22 1.46
N TRP A 51 -6.27 -16.23 1.90
CA TRP A 51 -6.62 -17.63 1.67
C TRP A 51 -7.85 -18.03 2.51
N LEU A 52 -8.91 -18.53 1.86
CA LEU A 52 -10.15 -18.92 2.55
C LEU A 52 -10.15 -20.38 3.05
N GLY A 53 -9.06 -21.12 2.90
CA GLY A 53 -8.93 -22.50 3.39
C GLY A 53 -9.65 -23.57 2.55
N ASN A 54 -10.53 -23.18 1.62
CA ASN A 54 -11.36 -24.08 0.80
C ASN A 54 -10.93 -24.16 -0.67
N GLY A 55 -9.69 -23.79 -1.00
CA GLY A 55 -9.24 -23.69 -2.38
C GLY A 55 -9.48 -22.32 -3.04
N TYR A 56 -10.19 -21.42 -2.36
CA TYR A 56 -10.51 -20.10 -2.86
C TYR A 56 -9.71 -19.01 -2.15
N TYR A 57 -9.45 -17.93 -2.88
CA TYR A 57 -8.85 -16.70 -2.36
C TYR A 57 -9.92 -15.61 -2.28
N TYR A 58 -10.04 -14.97 -1.12
CA TYR A 58 -10.81 -13.75 -0.94
C TYR A 58 -9.89 -12.56 -1.12
N LYS A 59 -10.25 -11.63 -2.00
CA LYS A 59 -9.56 -10.35 -2.09
C LYS A 59 -10.47 -9.31 -1.45
N PRO A 60 -10.20 -8.81 -0.23
CA PRO A 60 -10.98 -7.71 0.32
C PRO A 60 -10.92 -6.55 -0.67
N SER A 61 -12.08 -5.93 -0.89
CA SER A 61 -12.40 -5.01 -1.99
C SER A 61 -11.18 -4.42 -2.69
N SER A 62 -10.87 -4.98 -3.86
CA SER A 62 -9.77 -4.56 -4.73
C SER A 62 -10.10 -3.31 -5.56
N LEU A 63 -10.97 -2.46 -5.02
CA LEU A 63 -11.58 -1.33 -5.68
C LEU A 63 -11.55 -0.15 -4.70
N LEU A 64 -10.90 0.94 -5.10
CA LEU A 64 -10.93 2.20 -4.37
C LEU A 64 -12.27 2.90 -4.62
N TRP A 65 -12.69 2.96 -5.89
CA TRP A 65 -13.99 3.49 -6.28
C TRP A 65 -14.41 2.96 -7.66
N GLU A 66 -15.71 2.98 -7.89
CA GLU A 66 -16.34 2.76 -9.19
C GLU A 66 -17.34 3.88 -9.45
N VAL A 67 -17.31 4.45 -10.66
CA VAL A 67 -18.24 5.49 -11.11
C VAL A 67 -18.76 5.13 -12.49
N ILE A 68 -20.06 5.30 -12.71
CA ILE A 68 -20.68 5.13 -14.02
C ILE A 68 -20.92 6.52 -14.62
N LYS A 69 -20.31 6.79 -15.77
CA LYS A 69 -20.46 8.05 -16.50
C LYS A 69 -20.56 7.76 -17.99
N ASP A 70 -21.56 8.37 -18.65
CA ASP A 70 -21.78 8.23 -20.11
C ASP A 70 -21.82 6.77 -20.60
N ASP A 71 -22.47 5.89 -19.82
CA ASP A 71 -22.57 4.44 -20.05
C ASP A 71 -21.22 3.67 -20.04
N VAL A 72 -20.19 4.31 -19.50
CA VAL A 72 -18.88 3.72 -19.21
C VAL A 72 -18.73 3.55 -17.71
N ILE A 73 -18.32 2.35 -17.30
CA ILE A 73 -17.94 2.05 -15.92
C ILE A 73 -16.45 2.37 -15.79
N HIS A 74 -16.13 3.24 -14.84
CA HIS A 74 -14.80 3.66 -14.46
C HIS A 74 -14.46 3.06 -13.11
N GLU A 75 -13.36 2.31 -13.02
CA GLU A 75 -12.94 1.63 -11.80
C GLU A 75 -11.48 1.95 -11.51
N LEU A 76 -11.19 2.45 -10.30
CA LEU A 76 -9.81 2.58 -9.81
C LEU A 76 -9.56 1.55 -8.73
N LYS A 77 -8.42 0.85 -8.83
CA LYS A 77 -8.02 -0.20 -7.89
C LYS A 77 -6.85 0.25 -7.01
N PRO A 78 -6.66 -0.37 -5.84
CA PRO A 78 -5.51 -0.09 -4.98
C PRO A 78 -4.17 -0.25 -5.70
N ARG A 79 -3.14 0.42 -5.16
CA ARG A 79 -1.78 0.37 -5.68
C ARG A 79 -1.29 -1.08 -5.75
N ASN A 80 -0.82 -1.50 -6.92
CA ASN A 80 -0.25 -2.82 -7.11
C ASN A 80 1.19 -2.90 -6.58
N LYS A 81 1.76 -4.11 -6.57
CA LYS A 81 3.15 -4.36 -6.15
C LYS A 81 4.22 -3.59 -6.94
N HIS A 82 3.87 -3.05 -8.11
CA HIS A 82 4.76 -2.24 -8.94
C HIS A 82 4.62 -0.74 -8.66
N GLY A 83 3.86 -0.36 -7.62
CA GLY A 83 3.67 1.03 -7.22
C GLY A 83 2.68 1.82 -8.09
N SER A 84 1.98 1.16 -9.02
CA SER A 84 1.01 1.80 -9.93
C SER A 84 -0.43 1.44 -9.58
N TYR A 85 -1.38 2.28 -9.96
CA TYR A 85 -2.81 2.08 -9.71
C TYR A 85 -3.50 1.58 -10.98
N PRO A 86 -4.04 0.35 -10.99
CA PRO A 86 -4.82 -0.12 -12.12
C PRO A 86 -6.13 0.67 -12.25
N TYR A 87 -6.35 1.23 -13.42
CA TYR A 87 -7.57 1.94 -13.78
C TYR A 87 -8.23 1.28 -14.98
N SER A 88 -9.47 0.83 -14.83
CA SER A 88 -10.24 0.22 -15.90
C SER A 88 -11.39 1.11 -16.34
N ARG A 89 -11.60 1.14 -17.66
CA ARG A 89 -12.79 1.69 -18.31
C ARG A 89 -13.44 0.58 -19.10
N LYS A 90 -14.73 0.36 -18.94
CA LYS A 90 -15.46 -0.66 -19.68
C LYS A 90 -16.85 -0.16 -20.03
N ALA A 91 -17.35 -0.51 -21.20
CA ALA A 91 -18.75 -0.27 -21.53
C ALA A 91 -19.64 -1.02 -20.54
N ARG A 92 -20.76 -0.40 -20.15
CA ARG A 92 -21.71 -1.02 -19.22
C ARG A 92 -22.30 -2.32 -19.76
N ASP A 93 -22.48 -2.41 -21.07
CA ASP A 93 -22.94 -3.60 -21.78
C ASP A 93 -21.85 -4.68 -21.96
N GLY A 94 -20.61 -4.38 -21.56
CA GLY A 94 -19.47 -5.29 -21.66
C GLY A 94 -18.87 -5.43 -23.06
N THR A 95 -19.28 -4.60 -24.03
CA THR A 95 -18.79 -4.68 -25.42
C THR A 95 -17.30 -4.36 -25.57
N TRP A 96 -16.76 -3.51 -24.70
CA TRP A 96 -15.32 -3.20 -24.68
C TRP A 96 -14.82 -2.90 -23.27
N GLY A 97 -13.51 -3.04 -23.08
CA GLY A 97 -12.82 -2.63 -21.86
C GLY A 97 -11.33 -2.39 -22.10
N GLN A 98 -10.76 -1.45 -21.35
CA GLN A 98 -9.34 -1.13 -21.34
C GLN A 98 -8.88 -0.93 -19.89
N THR A 99 -7.67 -1.39 -19.57
CA THR A 99 -7.00 -1.11 -18.29
C THR A 99 -5.68 -0.39 -18.54
N SER A 100 -5.42 0.65 -17.75
CA SER A 100 -4.18 1.42 -17.73
C SER A 100 -3.54 1.33 -16.33
N GLN A 101 -2.22 1.51 -16.25
CA GLN A 101 -1.50 1.65 -14.99
C GLN A 101 -1.21 3.13 -14.76
N LEU A 102 -1.77 3.70 -13.70
CA LEU A 102 -1.62 5.11 -13.36
C LEU A 102 -0.52 5.31 -12.31
N THR A 103 0.19 6.43 -12.41
CA THR A 103 1.01 6.92 -11.29
C THR A 103 0.13 7.40 -10.14
N GLN A 104 0.73 7.65 -8.98
CA GLN A 104 0.00 8.20 -7.82
C GLN A 104 -0.69 9.52 -8.15
N ASP A 105 0.01 10.47 -8.77
CA ASP A 105 -0.55 11.77 -9.14
C ASP A 105 -1.71 11.62 -10.13
N GLN A 106 -1.56 10.75 -11.13
CA GLN A 106 -2.63 10.50 -12.11
C GLN A 106 -3.87 9.89 -11.45
N ALA A 107 -3.69 8.94 -10.53
CA ALA A 107 -4.78 8.33 -9.78
C ALA A 107 -5.48 9.34 -8.87
N LEU A 108 -4.74 10.25 -8.24
CA LEU A 108 -5.27 11.33 -7.42
C LEU A 108 -6.12 12.29 -8.26
N TRP A 109 -5.55 12.83 -9.34
CA TRP A 109 -6.27 13.77 -10.21
C TRP A 109 -7.54 13.17 -10.81
N LEU A 110 -7.48 11.91 -11.23
CA LEU A 110 -8.65 11.19 -11.71
C LEU A 110 -9.72 11.03 -10.63
N THR A 111 -9.31 10.73 -9.41
CA THR A 111 -10.24 10.62 -8.27
C THR A 111 -10.96 11.94 -8.02
N LEU A 112 -10.23 13.06 -8.07
CA LEU A 112 -10.78 14.40 -7.92
C LEU A 112 -11.64 14.84 -9.10
N GLU A 113 -11.38 14.36 -10.32
CA GLU A 113 -12.22 14.62 -11.49
C GLU A 113 -13.62 14.00 -11.33
N PHE A 114 -13.69 12.78 -10.80
CA PHE A 114 -14.95 12.07 -10.58
C PHE A 114 -15.64 12.43 -9.26
N ASN A 115 -14.88 12.87 -8.26
CA ASN A 115 -15.36 13.20 -6.91
C ASN A 115 -14.80 14.57 -6.49
N PRO A 116 -15.21 15.68 -7.13
CA PRO A 116 -14.65 17.00 -6.90
C PRO A 116 -14.85 17.51 -5.46
N GLU A 117 -15.83 16.99 -4.73
CA GLU A 117 -16.05 17.24 -3.31
C GLU A 117 -14.84 16.86 -2.43
N LEU A 118 -13.99 15.95 -2.91
CA LEU A 118 -12.78 15.54 -2.19
C LEU A 118 -11.66 16.57 -2.28
N MET A 119 -11.73 17.56 -3.18
CA MET A 119 -10.74 18.66 -3.28
C MET A 119 -10.57 19.41 -1.96
N GLY A 120 -11.60 19.47 -1.10
CA GLY A 120 -11.53 20.15 0.19
C GLY A 120 -10.70 19.42 1.25
N TYR A 121 -10.27 18.19 0.98
CA TYR A 121 -9.49 17.33 1.88
C TYR A 121 -8.06 17.08 1.42
N VAL A 122 -7.65 17.70 0.31
CA VAL A 122 -6.30 17.59 -0.28
C VAL A 122 -5.45 18.80 0.08
#